data_AF-A0AAV2HIC6-F1
#
_entry.id   AF-A0AAV2HIC6-F1
#
_cell.length_a   1.000
_cell.length_b   1.000
_cell.length_c   1.000
_cell.angle_alpha   90.00
_cell.angle_beta   90.00
_cell.angle_gamma   90.00
#
_symmetry.space_group_name_H-M   'P 1'
#
loop_
_entity.id
_entity.type
_entity.pdbx_description
1 polymer ?
#
loop_
_entity_poly.entity_id
_entity_poly.type
_entity_poly.pdbx_seq_one_letter_code
_entity_poly.pdbx_strand_id
1 'polypeptide(L)'
;MYSNYHSGNYGGGSTNSYPSYYTPPTIGSDPPSNLPGPLSKVNEQAAVALLQHLDRSELQHLLDNESKLQGLVDDLPQVKALNIEHDEIVATNKSLAEYNLSMQPKLENLKSSLASSYDTLNKLKSELSEKKAVLDSLVDKQSLDTILALLQTETAKTEEESEQLADSFCDSNMQIEEFLAQYLPKRTLAHVRRIKSERFAELIRDASHRTPNSVPSNSWSASSQSNSALPYPVPRGPAPKAPYPSGVLGPAPYGTRNTAPYPPTAGYGMPQPSYNR
;
A
#
# COMPACT_ATOMS: atom_id res chain seq x y z
N MET A 1 -2.35 12.07 51.48
CA MET A 1 -0.87 11.95 51.45
C MET A 1 -0.50 11.51 50.03
N TYR A 2 -0.29 12.43 49.09
CA TYR A 2 0.94 13.19 48.80
C TYR A 2 2.17 12.33 48.46
N SER A 3 2.73 12.65 47.28
CA SER A 3 4.11 12.42 46.82
C SER A 3 4.44 11.00 46.32
N ASN A 4 5.19 10.79 45.23
CA ASN A 4 6.11 11.67 44.53
C ASN A 4 6.33 11.23 43.07
N TYR A 5 6.47 12.23 42.20
CA TYR A 5 6.99 12.12 40.85
C TYR A 5 8.48 11.77 40.89
N HIS A 6 8.95 10.92 39.98
CA HIS A 6 10.34 10.92 39.54
C HIS A 6 10.40 11.09 38.03
N SER A 7 11.04 12.17 37.61
CA SER A 7 11.35 12.48 36.22
C SER A 7 12.44 11.53 35.73
N GLY A 8 12.20 10.86 34.61
CA GLY A 8 13.20 10.16 33.83
C GLY A 8 13.20 10.71 32.42
N ASN A 9 14.11 11.65 32.18
CA ASN A 9 14.46 12.19 30.87
C ASN A 9 14.82 11.04 29.90
N TYR A 10 14.02 10.84 28.86
CA TYR A 10 14.44 10.15 27.64
C TYR A 10 14.21 11.08 26.45
N GLY A 11 15.22 11.93 26.22
CA GLY A 11 15.51 12.44 24.90
C GLY A 11 15.95 11.31 23.97
N GLY A 12 15.75 11.53 22.66
CA GLY A 12 16.27 10.66 21.61
C GLY A 12 15.21 9.86 20.87
N GLY A 13 14.13 10.49 20.44
CA GLY A 13 13.32 9.95 19.35
C GLY A 13 14.13 9.97 18.06
N SER A 14 14.87 8.90 17.77
CA SER A 14 15.37 8.62 16.42
C SER A 14 14.16 8.50 15.51
N THR A 15 13.83 9.58 14.82
CA THR A 15 12.91 9.54 13.69
C THR A 15 13.54 8.62 12.66
N ASN A 16 12.98 7.41 12.53
CA ASN A 16 13.28 6.51 11.42
C ASN A 16 12.98 7.28 10.12
N SER A 17 14.02 7.84 9.54
CA SER A 17 14.01 8.48 8.23
C SER A 17 13.90 7.37 7.20
N TYR A 18 12.66 6.93 6.92
CA TYR A 18 12.39 6.20 5.70
C TYR A 18 12.91 7.05 4.53
N PRO A 19 13.77 6.51 3.65
CA PRO A 19 14.18 7.25 2.49
C PRO A 19 12.93 7.42 1.63
N SER A 20 12.43 8.66 1.55
CA SER A 20 11.31 9.01 0.69
C SER A 20 11.78 8.89 -0.77
N TYR A 21 11.72 7.68 -1.33
CA TYR A 21 11.98 7.45 -2.76
C TYR A 21 10.86 8.00 -3.66
N TYR A 22 9.85 8.63 -3.07
CA TYR A 22 8.85 9.37 -3.81
C TYR A 22 9.34 10.81 -4.03
N THR A 23 10.20 10.98 -5.02
CA THR A 23 10.20 12.24 -5.76
C THR A 23 8.89 12.24 -6.56
N PRO A 24 7.96 13.18 -6.32
CA PRO A 24 6.78 13.30 -7.16
C PRO A 24 7.25 13.37 -8.61
N PRO A 25 6.52 12.77 -9.57
CA PRO A 25 6.82 13.01 -10.96
C PRO A 25 6.80 14.54 -11.13
N THR A 26 7.91 15.11 -11.60
CA THR A 26 7.94 16.49 -12.07
C THR A 26 7.01 16.55 -13.26
N ILE A 27 5.71 16.69 -12.99
CA ILE A 27 4.68 16.98 -13.97
C ILE A 27 5.06 18.35 -14.52
N GLY A 28 5.64 18.32 -15.71
CA GLY A 28 6.27 19.48 -16.32
C GLY A 28 7.65 19.73 -15.75
N SER A 29 8.67 19.52 -16.58
CA SER A 29 9.61 20.63 -16.80
C SER A 29 8.80 21.91 -16.84
N ASP A 30 9.22 22.94 -16.11
CA ASP A 30 8.58 24.25 -16.05
C ASP A 30 7.85 24.57 -17.36
N PRO A 31 6.63 25.14 -17.32
CA PRO A 31 6.00 25.64 -18.56
C PRO A 31 7.10 26.40 -19.30
N PRO A 32 7.32 26.12 -20.61
CA PRO A 32 8.41 26.75 -21.33
C PRO A 32 8.37 28.22 -20.96
N SER A 33 9.47 28.76 -20.43
CA SER A 33 9.53 30.12 -19.88
C SER A 33 9.20 31.21 -20.92
N ASN A 34 8.76 30.82 -22.12
CA ASN A 34 8.02 31.60 -23.09
C ASN A 34 6.51 31.64 -22.77
N LEU A 35 6.13 31.97 -21.54
CA LEU A 35 4.91 32.76 -21.40
C LEU A 35 5.26 34.15 -21.93
N PRO A 36 4.49 34.71 -22.88
CA PRO A 36 4.87 35.92 -23.57
C PRO A 36 5.06 37.03 -22.53
N GLY A 37 6.25 37.65 -22.56
CA GLY A 37 6.41 38.99 -22.03
C GLY A 37 5.31 39.89 -22.61
N PRO A 38 4.92 40.96 -21.89
CA PRO A 38 3.78 41.77 -22.24
C PRO A 38 3.85 42.15 -23.71
N LEU A 39 2.78 41.83 -24.47
CA LEU A 39 2.51 42.22 -25.86
C LEU A 39 3.63 43.10 -26.40
N SER A 40 4.58 42.48 -27.11
CA SER A 40 5.62 43.19 -27.85
C SER A 40 4.98 44.43 -28.46
N LYS A 41 5.48 45.62 -28.12
CA LYS A 41 4.86 46.88 -28.53
C LYS A 41 4.60 46.84 -30.04
N VAL A 42 3.40 47.25 -30.46
CA VAL A 42 3.01 47.26 -31.88
C VAL A 42 4.13 47.91 -32.69
N ASN A 43 4.67 47.21 -33.68
CA ASN A 43 5.70 47.79 -34.55
C ASN A 43 5.05 48.76 -35.52
N GLU A 44 4.79 49.97 -35.02
CA GLU A 44 4.18 51.09 -35.75
C GLU A 44 4.96 51.42 -37.03
N GLN A 45 6.29 51.23 -37.04
CA GLN A 45 7.13 51.51 -38.21
C GLN A 45 6.87 50.52 -39.36
N ALA A 46 6.68 49.23 -39.05
CA ALA A 46 6.33 48.23 -40.04
C ALA A 46 4.92 48.47 -40.62
N ALA A 47 3.96 48.85 -39.76
CA ALA A 47 2.61 49.22 -40.18
C ALA A 47 2.60 50.47 -41.08
N VAL A 48 3.39 51.49 -40.75
CA VAL A 48 3.53 52.70 -41.58
C VAL A 48 4.24 52.40 -42.90
N ALA A 49 5.24 51.51 -42.92
CA ALA A 49 5.91 51.11 -44.17
C ALA A 49 4.97 50.40 -45.16
N LEU A 50 4.03 49.58 -44.67
CA LEU A 50 2.96 48.95 -45.46
C LEU A 50 1.93 49.97 -45.97
N LEU A 51 1.79 51.13 -45.32
CA LEU A 51 0.88 52.20 -45.73
C LEU A 51 1.53 53.24 -46.66
N GLN A 52 2.86 53.34 -46.64
CA GLN A 52 3.62 54.41 -47.31
C GLN A 52 3.58 54.37 -48.85
N HIS A 53 3.28 53.21 -49.43
CA HIS A 53 3.23 53.02 -50.89
C HIS A 53 1.82 53.18 -51.49
N LEU A 54 0.79 53.48 -50.67
CA LEU A 54 -0.59 53.61 -51.12
C LEU A 54 -0.95 55.07 -51.43
N ASP A 55 -1.70 55.28 -52.52
CA ASP A 55 -2.20 56.60 -52.90
C ASP A 55 -3.44 57.02 -52.09
N ARG A 56 -3.75 58.32 -52.07
CA ARG A 56 -4.87 58.89 -51.29
C ARG A 56 -6.23 58.21 -51.55
N SER A 57 -6.51 57.86 -52.80
CA SER A 57 -7.74 57.12 -53.17
C SER A 57 -7.74 55.69 -52.64
N GLU A 58 -6.58 55.06 -52.56
CA GLU A 58 -6.41 53.69 -52.06
C GLU A 58 -6.48 53.64 -50.54
N LEU A 59 -5.88 54.62 -49.85
CA LEU A 59 -6.00 54.80 -48.40
C LEU A 59 -7.45 55.06 -47.98
N GLN A 60 -8.20 55.88 -48.74
CA GLN A 60 -9.63 56.10 -48.50
C GLN A 60 -10.43 54.80 -48.72
N HIS A 61 -10.14 54.08 -49.80
CA HIS A 61 -10.76 52.77 -50.06
C HIS A 61 -10.41 51.74 -48.97
N LEU A 62 -9.23 51.81 -48.36
CA LEU A 62 -8.80 50.92 -47.28
C LEU A 62 -9.53 51.26 -45.97
N LEU A 63 -9.74 52.56 -45.70
CA LEU A 63 -10.55 53.03 -44.58
C LEU A 63 -12.04 52.63 -44.72
N ASP A 64 -12.57 52.68 -45.93
CA ASP A 64 -13.97 52.35 -46.23
C ASP A 64 -14.23 50.81 -46.26
N ASN A 65 -13.18 49.99 -46.28
CA ASN A 65 -13.29 48.52 -46.35
C ASN A 65 -12.55 47.83 -45.20
N GLU A 66 -13.29 47.54 -44.13
CA GLU A 66 -12.78 46.89 -42.92
C GLU A 66 -12.06 45.55 -43.20
N SER A 67 -12.53 44.75 -44.16
CA SER A 67 -11.87 43.48 -44.51
C SER A 67 -10.48 43.67 -45.14
N LYS A 68 -10.26 44.76 -45.88
CA LYS A 68 -8.93 45.09 -46.45
C LYS A 68 -7.98 45.61 -45.37
N LEU A 69 -8.52 46.39 -44.43
CA LEU A 69 -7.78 46.83 -43.24
C LEU A 69 -7.35 45.63 -42.38
N GLN A 70 -8.26 44.68 -42.14
CA GLN A 70 -7.97 43.45 -41.40
C GLN A 70 -6.90 42.61 -42.12
N GLY A 71 -6.97 42.48 -43.45
CA GLY A 71 -5.94 41.79 -44.23
C GLY A 71 -4.55 42.43 -44.09
N LEU A 72 -4.46 43.77 -44.07
CA LEU A 72 -3.21 44.48 -43.83
C LEU A 72 -2.67 44.24 -42.41
N VAL A 73 -3.56 44.18 -41.42
CA VAL A 73 -3.21 43.85 -40.02
C VAL A 73 -2.72 42.41 -39.90
N ASP A 74 -3.38 41.46 -40.54
CA ASP A 74 -2.95 40.06 -40.61
C ASP A 74 -1.61 39.93 -41.36
N ASP A 75 -1.33 40.85 -42.28
CA ASP A 75 -0.07 40.90 -43.01
C ASP A 75 1.11 41.46 -42.22
N LEU A 76 0.86 42.13 -41.09
CA LEU A 76 1.91 42.65 -40.22
C LEU A 76 2.80 41.49 -39.73
N PRO A 77 4.14 41.64 -39.80
CA PRO A 77 5.07 40.59 -39.40
C PRO A 77 4.88 40.16 -37.94
N GLN A 78 4.43 41.08 -37.10
CA GLN A 78 4.09 40.82 -35.71
C GLN A 78 2.85 39.95 -35.53
N VAL A 79 1.76 40.23 -36.27
CA VAL A 79 0.53 39.44 -36.20
C VAL A 79 0.76 38.04 -36.76
N LYS A 80 1.54 37.91 -37.84
CA LYS A 80 1.99 36.62 -38.35
C LYS A 80 2.82 35.84 -37.33
N ALA A 81 3.77 36.48 -36.66
CA ALA A 81 4.57 35.84 -35.61
C ALA A 81 3.70 35.36 -34.43
N LEU A 82 2.75 36.19 -33.99
CA LEU A 82 1.80 35.82 -32.93
C LEU A 82 0.88 34.66 -33.35
N ASN A 83 0.42 34.64 -34.60
CA ASN A 83 -0.39 33.53 -35.11
C ASN A 83 0.41 32.23 -35.19
N ILE A 84 1.67 32.29 -35.62
CA ILE A 84 2.57 31.12 -35.63
C ILE A 84 2.79 30.61 -34.19
N GLU A 85 3.10 31.50 -33.24
CA GLU A 85 3.29 31.13 -31.83
C GLU A 85 1.99 30.55 -31.23
N HIS A 86 0.85 31.16 -31.54
CA HIS A 86 -0.45 30.63 -31.15
C HIS A 86 -0.68 29.22 -31.69
N ASP A 87 -0.43 28.99 -32.97
CA ASP A 87 -0.61 27.69 -33.61
C ASP A 87 0.37 26.64 -33.02
N GLU A 88 1.59 27.03 -32.69
CA GLU A 88 2.56 26.19 -31.98
C GLU A 88 2.07 25.82 -30.57
N ILE A 89 1.56 26.78 -29.80
CA ILE A 89 1.00 26.54 -28.46
C ILE A 89 -0.23 25.64 -28.57
N VAL A 90 -1.12 25.86 -29.55
CA VAL A 90 -2.29 25.03 -29.77
C VAL A 90 -1.88 23.61 -30.15
N ALA A 91 -0.91 23.45 -31.04
CA ALA A 91 -0.41 22.13 -31.45
C ALA A 91 0.23 21.38 -30.27
N THR A 92 1.08 22.06 -29.48
CA THR A 92 1.71 21.46 -28.30
C THR A 92 0.68 21.09 -27.24
N ASN A 93 -0.24 22.00 -26.91
CA ASN A 93 -1.31 21.73 -25.96
C ASN A 93 -2.18 20.54 -26.39
N LYS A 94 -2.58 20.50 -27.67
CA LYS A 94 -3.33 19.39 -28.25
C LYS A 94 -2.56 18.07 -28.12
N SER A 95 -1.28 18.05 -28.49
CA SER A 95 -0.46 16.84 -28.37
C SER A 95 -0.32 16.35 -26.92
N LEU A 96 -0.19 17.27 -25.96
CA LEU A 96 -0.13 16.95 -24.53
C LEU A 96 -1.47 16.44 -24.01
N ALA A 97 -2.58 17.04 -24.44
CA ALA A 97 -3.92 16.57 -24.09
C ALA A 97 -4.17 15.16 -24.64
N GLU A 98 -3.83 14.92 -25.91
CA GLU A 98 -3.92 13.59 -26.53
C GLU A 98 -3.03 12.56 -25.81
N TYR A 99 -1.80 12.93 -25.45
CA TYR A 99 -0.93 12.07 -24.65
C TYR A 99 -1.53 11.77 -23.28
N ASN A 100 -2.02 12.78 -22.55
CA ASN A 100 -2.66 12.61 -21.25
C ASN A 100 -3.88 11.69 -21.34
N LEU A 101 -4.72 11.87 -22.36
CA LEU A 101 -5.86 10.98 -22.64
C LEU A 101 -5.40 9.56 -22.96
N SER A 102 -4.29 9.39 -23.68
CA SER A 102 -3.72 8.06 -23.98
C SER A 102 -3.15 7.35 -22.75
N MET A 103 -2.76 8.10 -21.71
CA MET A 103 -2.25 7.53 -20.45
C MET A 103 -3.38 7.11 -19.51
N GLN A 104 -4.54 7.76 -19.56
CA GLN A 104 -5.71 7.42 -18.75
C GLN A 104 -6.09 5.93 -18.77
N PRO A 105 -6.22 5.23 -19.93
CA PRO A 105 -6.58 3.81 -19.93
C PRO A 105 -5.49 2.93 -19.28
N LYS A 106 -4.21 3.29 -19.43
CA LYS A 106 -3.12 2.56 -18.77
C LYS A 106 -3.21 2.71 -17.26
N LEU A 107 -3.47 3.92 -16.77
CA LEU A 107 -3.65 4.18 -15.34
C LEU A 107 -4.85 3.43 -14.78
N GLU A 108 -5.98 3.41 -15.49
CA GLU A 108 -7.16 2.68 -15.02
C GLU A 108 -7.01 1.17 -15.08
N ASN A 109 -6.30 0.64 -16.07
CA ASN A 109 -5.93 -0.78 -16.10
C ASN A 109 -5.01 -1.15 -14.94
N LEU A 110 -4.03 -0.31 -14.61
CA LEU A 110 -3.15 -0.54 -13.46
C LEU A 110 -3.90 -0.45 -12.13
N LYS A 111 -4.77 0.55 -11.97
CA LYS A 111 -5.61 0.70 -10.76
C LYS A 111 -6.57 -0.47 -10.58
N SER A 112 -7.24 -0.91 -11.64
CA SER A 112 -8.16 -2.06 -11.58
C SER A 112 -7.42 -3.37 -11.32
N SER A 113 -6.25 -3.58 -11.93
CA SER A 113 -5.38 -4.73 -11.65
C SER A 113 -4.89 -4.74 -10.19
N LEU A 114 -4.50 -3.58 -9.67
CA LEU A 114 -4.09 -3.43 -8.27
C LEU A 114 -5.27 -3.69 -7.32
N ALA A 115 -6.45 -3.15 -7.60
CA ALA A 115 -7.66 -3.40 -6.81
C ALA A 115 -8.01 -4.89 -6.78
N SER A 116 -8.00 -5.56 -7.94
CA SER A 116 -8.23 -7.01 -8.05
C SER A 116 -7.18 -7.82 -7.27
N SER A 117 -5.91 -7.43 -7.35
CA SER A 117 -4.82 -8.06 -6.59
C SER A 117 -4.99 -7.87 -5.08
N TYR A 118 -5.47 -6.70 -4.66
CA TYR A 118 -5.74 -6.41 -3.25
C TYR A 118 -6.96 -7.19 -2.73
N ASP A 119 -8.03 -7.29 -3.53
CA ASP A 119 -9.21 -8.08 -3.20
C ASP A 119 -8.88 -9.57 -3.08
N THR A 120 -8.08 -10.11 -4.00
CA THR A 120 -7.64 -11.51 -3.93
C THR A 120 -6.75 -11.75 -2.71
N LEU A 121 -5.83 -10.84 -2.41
CA LEU A 121 -5.01 -10.90 -1.19
C LEU A 121 -5.88 -10.89 0.07
N ASN A 122 -6.87 -10.00 0.16
CA ASN A 122 -7.76 -9.93 1.31
C ASN A 122 -8.59 -11.20 1.49
N LYS A 123 -9.12 -11.76 0.39
CA LYS A 123 -9.82 -13.06 0.42
C LYS A 123 -8.91 -14.16 0.96
N LEU A 124 -7.68 -14.25 0.43
CA LEU A 124 -6.71 -15.26 0.85
C LEU A 124 -6.28 -15.08 2.30
N LYS A 125 -6.15 -13.83 2.76
CA LYS A 125 -5.87 -13.49 4.16
C LYS A 125 -7.01 -13.90 5.09
N SER A 126 -8.27 -13.67 4.70
CA SER A 126 -9.44 -14.14 5.46
C SER A 126 -9.44 -15.66 5.57
N GLU A 127 -9.28 -16.35 4.44
CA GLU A 127 -9.25 -17.81 4.39
C GLU A 127 -8.10 -18.39 5.22
N LEU A 128 -6.92 -17.77 5.18
CA LEU A 128 -5.80 -18.15 6.04
C LEU A 128 -6.14 -17.93 7.51
N SER A 129 -6.72 -16.79 7.86
CA SER A 129 -7.13 -16.48 9.24
C SER A 129 -8.14 -17.48 9.77
N GLU A 130 -9.12 -17.87 8.95
CA GLU A 130 -10.12 -18.89 9.29
C GLU A 130 -9.46 -20.26 9.49
N LYS A 131 -8.63 -20.71 8.55
CA LYS A 131 -7.89 -21.98 8.68
C LYS A 131 -6.96 -21.99 9.89
N LYS A 132 -6.33 -20.85 10.17
CA LYS A 132 -5.49 -20.68 11.36
C LYS A 132 -6.33 -20.79 12.63
N ALA A 133 -7.48 -20.12 12.71
CA ALA A 133 -8.36 -20.24 13.88
C ALA A 133 -8.83 -21.69 14.10
N VAL A 134 -9.14 -22.42 13.03
CA VAL A 134 -9.48 -23.85 13.11
C VAL A 134 -8.28 -24.66 13.62
N LEU A 135 -7.09 -24.44 13.07
CA LEU A 135 -5.86 -25.11 13.49
C LEU A 135 -5.56 -24.83 14.97
N ASP A 136 -5.60 -23.56 15.40
CA ASP A 136 -5.36 -23.16 16.77
C ASP A 136 -6.36 -23.85 17.72
N SER A 137 -7.65 -23.91 17.36
CA SER A 137 -8.66 -24.64 18.15
C SER A 137 -8.42 -26.15 18.22
N LEU A 138 -7.82 -26.75 17.19
CA LEU A 138 -7.48 -28.17 17.17
C LEU A 138 -6.23 -28.43 18.00
N VAL A 139 -5.24 -27.56 17.90
CA VAL A 139 -4.00 -27.61 18.71
C VAL A 139 -4.35 -27.46 20.18
N ASP A 140 -5.25 -26.55 20.55
CA ASP A 140 -5.71 -26.40 21.93
C ASP A 140 -6.35 -27.70 22.45
N LYS A 141 -7.27 -28.30 21.68
CA LYS A 141 -7.93 -29.57 22.02
C LYS A 141 -6.97 -30.78 22.04
N GLN A 142 -5.95 -30.76 21.19
CA GLN A 142 -4.95 -31.83 21.07
C GLN A 142 -3.66 -31.54 21.86
N SER A 143 -3.64 -30.48 22.65
CA SER A 143 -2.51 -30.20 23.52
C SER A 143 -2.29 -31.39 24.45
N LEU A 144 -1.02 -31.75 24.67
CA LEU A 144 -0.66 -32.92 25.47
C LEU A 144 -1.25 -32.84 26.89
N ASP A 145 -1.31 -31.63 27.45
CA ASP A 145 -1.93 -31.37 28.75
C ASP A 145 -3.45 -31.61 28.73
N THR A 146 -4.16 -31.20 27.68
CA THR A 146 -5.60 -31.47 27.54
C THR A 146 -5.87 -32.97 27.41
N ILE A 147 -5.09 -33.69 26.61
CA ILE A 147 -5.22 -35.14 26.46
C ILE A 147 -4.90 -35.85 27.79
N LEU A 148 -3.89 -35.39 28.53
CA LEU A 148 -3.55 -35.94 29.84
C LEU A 148 -4.69 -35.71 30.85
N ALA A 149 -5.25 -34.51 30.91
CA ALA A 149 -6.37 -34.20 31.79
C ALA A 149 -7.62 -35.05 31.47
N LEU A 150 -7.92 -35.25 30.18
CA LEU A 150 -8.99 -36.14 29.74
C LEU A 150 -8.73 -37.59 30.15
N LEU A 151 -7.50 -38.09 29.98
CA LEU A 151 -7.12 -39.43 30.40
C LEU A 151 -7.21 -39.62 31.93
N GLN A 152 -6.82 -38.62 32.70
CA GLN A 152 -6.96 -38.62 34.17
C GLN A 152 -8.43 -38.65 34.58
N THR A 153 -9.27 -37.85 33.94
CA THR A 153 -10.73 -37.84 34.17
C THR A 153 -11.35 -39.21 33.86
N GLU A 154 -10.99 -39.79 32.72
CA GLU A 154 -11.43 -41.13 32.32
C GLU A 154 -10.87 -42.25 33.20
N THR A 155 -9.70 -42.04 33.83
CA THR A 155 -9.13 -42.96 34.83
C THR A 155 -9.97 -42.93 36.10
N ALA A 156 -10.18 -41.74 36.65
CA ALA A 156 -10.98 -41.53 37.87
C ALA A 156 -12.41 -42.07 37.69
N LYS A 157 -13.04 -41.79 36.55
CA LYS A 157 -14.36 -42.33 36.21
C LYS A 157 -14.39 -43.86 36.21
N THR A 158 -13.40 -44.53 35.60
CA THR A 158 -13.38 -46.00 35.60
C THR A 158 -13.06 -46.60 36.96
N GLU A 159 -12.31 -45.88 37.80
CA GLU A 159 -12.03 -46.28 39.17
C GLU A 159 -13.31 -46.21 40.01
N GLU A 160 -14.03 -45.09 39.94
CA GLU A 160 -15.34 -44.90 40.57
C GLU A 160 -16.36 -45.95 40.10
N GLU A 161 -16.48 -46.20 38.80
CA GLU A 161 -17.37 -47.25 38.27
C GLU A 161 -16.98 -48.65 38.77
N SER A 162 -15.70 -48.92 39.05
CA SER A 162 -15.27 -50.18 39.66
C SER A 162 -15.59 -50.25 41.15
N GLU A 163 -15.52 -49.14 41.86
CA GLU A 163 -15.89 -49.03 43.27
C GLU A 163 -17.40 -49.19 43.46
N GLN A 164 -18.21 -48.57 42.58
CA GLN A 164 -19.66 -48.75 42.58
C GLN A 164 -20.08 -50.22 42.39
N LEU A 165 -19.34 -50.99 41.57
CA LEU A 165 -19.56 -52.44 41.44
C LEU A 165 -19.19 -53.19 42.72
N ALA A 166 -18.12 -52.78 43.41
CA ALA A 166 -17.72 -53.38 44.68
C ALA A 166 -18.74 -53.08 45.80
N ASP A 167 -19.20 -51.84 45.90
CA ASP A 167 -20.23 -51.42 46.85
C ASP A 167 -21.55 -52.17 46.61
N SER A 168 -21.97 -52.27 45.34
CA SER A 168 -23.18 -53.03 44.97
C SER A 168 -23.10 -54.50 45.37
N PHE A 169 -21.91 -55.10 45.30
CA PHE A 169 -21.69 -56.47 45.78
C PHE A 169 -21.72 -56.58 47.31
N CYS A 170 -21.10 -55.63 48.03
CA CYS A 170 -21.15 -55.57 49.49
C CYS A 170 -22.59 -55.40 50.03
N ASP A 171 -23.42 -54.64 49.31
CA ASP A 171 -24.84 -54.43 49.62
C ASP A 171 -25.73 -55.64 49.24
N SER A 172 -25.14 -56.73 48.71
CA SER A 172 -25.86 -57.90 48.22
C SER A 172 -26.83 -57.62 47.06
N ASN A 173 -26.62 -56.53 46.31
CA ASN A 173 -27.42 -56.15 45.14
C ASN A 173 -26.99 -56.87 43.84
N MET A 174 -25.94 -57.70 43.89
CA MET A 174 -25.38 -58.42 42.73
C MET A 174 -24.86 -59.81 43.14
N GLN A 175 -25.02 -60.80 42.26
CA GLN A 175 -24.51 -62.17 42.48
C GLN A 175 -23.00 -62.25 42.22
N ILE A 176 -22.31 -63.20 42.86
CA ILE A 176 -20.84 -63.31 42.79
C ILE A 176 -20.33 -63.55 41.36
N GLU A 177 -20.99 -64.40 40.57
CA GLU A 177 -20.61 -64.66 39.18
C GLU A 177 -20.74 -63.39 38.30
N GLU A 178 -21.79 -62.60 38.53
CA GLU A 178 -22.03 -61.34 37.81
C GLU A 178 -21.01 -60.26 38.21
N PHE A 179 -20.70 -60.17 39.51
CA PHE A 179 -19.68 -59.27 40.03
C PHE A 179 -18.32 -59.58 39.40
N LEU A 180 -17.87 -60.84 39.42
CA LEU A 180 -16.58 -61.21 38.85
C LEU A 180 -16.49 -60.93 37.35
N ALA A 181 -17.59 -61.16 36.61
CA ALA A 181 -17.65 -60.91 35.18
C ALA A 181 -17.51 -59.42 34.83
N GLN A 182 -18.04 -58.50 35.65
CA GLN A 182 -18.01 -57.05 35.39
C GLN A 182 -16.83 -56.35 36.06
N TYR A 183 -16.53 -56.68 37.32
CA TYR A 183 -15.54 -56.00 38.14
C TYR A 183 -14.12 -56.26 37.65
N LEU A 184 -13.75 -57.51 37.33
CA LEU A 184 -12.37 -57.82 36.93
C LEU A 184 -11.94 -57.06 35.67
N PRO A 185 -12.72 -57.04 34.56
CA PRO A 185 -12.39 -56.23 33.39
C PRO A 185 -12.33 -54.73 33.72
N LYS A 186 -13.27 -54.22 34.54
CA LYS A 186 -13.35 -52.81 34.89
C LYS A 186 -12.16 -52.34 35.73
N ARG A 187 -11.80 -53.11 36.76
CA ARG A 187 -10.65 -52.85 37.62
C ARG A 187 -9.33 -52.99 36.87
N THR A 188 -9.23 -53.96 35.97
CA THR A 188 -8.07 -54.10 35.08
C THR A 188 -7.93 -52.87 34.18
N LEU A 189 -9.03 -52.40 33.59
CA LEU A 189 -9.03 -51.20 32.76
C LEU A 189 -8.63 -49.95 33.57
N ALA A 190 -9.15 -49.77 34.78
CA ALA A 190 -8.78 -48.67 35.67
C ALA A 190 -7.27 -48.66 35.97
N HIS A 191 -6.69 -49.81 36.33
CA HIS A 191 -5.24 -49.91 36.56
C HIS A 191 -4.41 -49.63 35.30
N VAL A 192 -4.83 -50.14 34.13
CA VAL A 192 -4.15 -49.85 32.85
C VAL A 192 -4.19 -48.35 32.54
N ARG A 193 -5.35 -47.69 32.72
CA ARG A 193 -5.49 -46.24 32.50
C ARG A 193 -4.65 -45.43 33.50
N ARG A 194 -4.62 -45.82 34.77
CA ARG A 194 -3.78 -45.22 35.82
C ARG A 194 -2.30 -45.24 35.45
N ILE A 195 -1.78 -46.42 35.08
CA ILE A 195 -0.38 -46.56 34.67
C ILE A 195 -0.09 -45.73 33.42
N LYS A 196 -0.98 -45.76 32.42
CA LYS A 196 -0.81 -44.96 31.19
C LYS A 196 -0.83 -43.46 31.48
N SER A 197 -1.70 -42.99 32.38
CA SER A 197 -1.76 -41.61 32.83
C SER A 197 -0.46 -41.17 33.52
N GLU A 198 0.05 -41.97 34.46
CA GLU A 198 1.32 -41.69 35.15
C GLU A 198 2.49 -41.63 34.16
N ARG A 199 2.59 -42.60 33.26
CA ARG A 199 3.63 -42.62 32.23
C ARG A 199 3.51 -41.45 31.27
N PHE A 200 2.30 -41.06 30.89
CA PHE A 200 2.10 -39.93 30.00
C PHE A 200 2.48 -38.60 30.67
N ALA A 201 2.13 -38.42 31.95
CA ALA A 201 2.55 -37.27 32.74
C ALA A 201 4.08 -37.18 32.91
N GLU A 202 4.75 -38.33 33.12
CA GLU A 202 6.21 -38.42 33.13
C GLU A 202 6.81 -37.95 31.80
N LEU A 203 6.30 -38.45 30.67
CA LEU A 203 6.79 -38.08 29.33
C LEU A 203 6.63 -36.59 29.03
N ILE A 204 5.50 -35.98 29.40
CA ILE A 204 5.26 -34.54 29.21
C ILE A 204 6.29 -33.73 30.01
N ARG A 205 6.50 -34.08 31.29
CA ARG A 205 7.48 -33.43 32.16
C ARG A 205 8.91 -33.59 31.64
N ASP A 206 9.29 -34.78 31.21
CA ASP A 206 10.61 -35.05 30.62
C ASP A 206 10.83 -34.26 29.32
N ALA A 207 9.79 -34.12 28.49
CA ALA A 207 9.83 -33.30 27.29
C ALA A 207 10.03 -31.82 27.62
N SER A 208 9.40 -31.30 28.69
CA SER A 208 9.63 -29.93 29.15
C SER A 208 11.06 -29.72 29.67
N HIS A 209 11.63 -30.69 30.38
CA HIS A 209 12.99 -30.60 30.93
C HIS A 209 14.11 -30.84 29.89
N ARG A 210 13.82 -31.46 28.74
CA ARG A 210 14.79 -31.67 27.64
C ARG A 210 15.03 -30.42 26.79
N THR A 211 14.53 -29.25 27.18
CA THR A 211 14.83 -27.98 26.50
C THR A 211 15.92 -27.18 27.23
N PRO A 212 17.19 -27.55 26.99
CA PRO A 212 18.16 -26.56 26.57
C PRO A 212 18.73 -27.01 25.22
N ASN A 213 18.29 -26.33 24.15
CA ASN A 213 19.04 -26.21 22.91
C ASN A 213 19.27 -27.52 22.12
N SER A 214 18.22 -28.14 21.59
CA SER A 214 18.29 -28.77 20.26
C SER A 214 16.89 -28.97 19.69
N VAL A 215 16.62 -28.34 18.55
CA VAL A 215 15.43 -28.61 17.75
C VAL A 215 15.89 -29.49 16.60
N PRO A 216 15.50 -30.78 16.50
CA PRO A 216 15.47 -31.45 15.22
C PRO A 216 14.19 -30.97 14.52
N SER A 217 14.34 -29.94 13.69
CA SER A 217 13.27 -29.44 12.83
C SER A 217 12.98 -30.47 11.73
N ASN A 218 12.08 -31.42 12.01
CA ASN A 218 11.29 -32.09 10.97
C ASN A 218 9.90 -31.47 10.94
N SER A 219 9.89 -30.18 10.61
CA SER A 219 8.74 -29.47 10.06
C SER A 219 9.11 -29.18 8.62
N TRP A 220 8.20 -29.37 7.68
CA TRP A 220 8.25 -28.68 6.39
C TRP A 220 8.13 -27.17 6.65
N SER A 221 9.21 -26.57 7.16
CA SER A 221 9.41 -25.14 7.10
C SER A 221 9.78 -24.84 5.66
N ALA A 222 8.77 -24.50 4.86
CA ALA A 222 9.00 -23.62 3.74
C ALA A 222 9.72 -22.41 4.33
N SER A 223 11.00 -22.25 3.99
CA SER A 223 11.80 -21.10 4.33
C SER A 223 11.11 -19.88 3.74
N SER A 224 10.25 -19.23 4.52
CA SER A 224 9.88 -17.84 4.30
C SER A 224 11.09 -17.00 4.69
N GLN A 225 12.14 -17.09 3.88
CA GLN A 225 13.14 -16.06 3.84
C GLN A 225 12.42 -14.86 3.25
N SER A 226 12.17 -13.87 4.10
CA SER A 226 11.68 -12.56 3.74
C SER A 226 12.71 -11.87 2.83
N ASN A 227 12.76 -12.29 1.57
CA ASN A 227 13.38 -11.52 0.51
C ASN A 227 12.28 -10.64 -0.08
N SER A 228 12.12 -9.48 0.54
CA SER A 228 11.41 -8.34 -0.03
C SER A 228 12.23 -7.81 -1.21
N ALA A 229 12.17 -8.49 -2.35
CA ALA A 229 12.70 -7.97 -3.61
C ALA A 229 11.82 -8.46 -4.77
N LEU A 230 10.93 -7.56 -5.20
CA LEU A 230 10.10 -7.72 -6.39
C LEU A 230 10.98 -7.95 -7.62
N PRO A 231 10.61 -8.84 -8.58
CA PRO A 231 11.38 -9.06 -9.79
C PRO A 231 11.03 -7.97 -10.80
N TYR A 232 11.69 -6.81 -10.69
CA TYR A 232 11.75 -5.88 -11.82
C TYR A 232 13.04 -6.14 -12.60
N PRO A 233 12.98 -6.41 -13.92
CA PRO A 233 14.16 -6.47 -14.74
C PRO A 233 14.74 -5.05 -14.87
N VAL A 234 15.93 -4.84 -14.32
CA VAL A 234 16.71 -3.62 -14.54
C VAL A 234 17.56 -3.81 -15.80
N PRO A 235 17.39 -3.00 -16.86
CA PRO A 235 18.31 -3.03 -18.00
C PRO A 235 19.67 -2.49 -17.58
N ARG A 236 20.69 -3.34 -17.58
CA ARG A 236 22.08 -2.95 -17.37
C ARG A 236 22.67 -2.59 -18.73
N GLY A 237 22.64 -1.31 -19.08
CA GLY A 237 23.30 -0.78 -20.28
C GLY A 237 23.14 0.74 -20.38
N PRO A 238 24.18 1.49 -20.82
CA PRO A 238 24.03 2.91 -21.05
C PRO A 238 23.11 3.15 -22.26
N ALA A 239 22.08 3.98 -22.07
CA ALA A 239 21.17 4.39 -23.14
C ALA A 239 21.92 5.23 -24.21
N PRO A 240 21.57 5.09 -25.50
CA PRO A 240 22.14 5.93 -26.55
C PRO A 240 21.64 7.38 -26.36
N LYS A 241 22.57 8.34 -26.33
CA LYS A 241 22.24 9.77 -26.27
C LYS A 241 21.74 10.23 -27.64
N ALA A 242 20.63 10.95 -27.65
CA ALA A 242 20.19 11.72 -28.82
C ALA A 242 21.21 12.84 -29.12
N PRO A 243 21.42 13.22 -30.40
CA PRO A 243 22.37 14.26 -30.76
C PRO A 243 21.79 15.63 -30.39
N TYR A 244 22.44 16.33 -29.47
CA TYR A 244 22.18 17.75 -29.22
C TYR A 244 23.21 18.60 -30.00
N PRO A 245 22.81 19.72 -30.64
CA PRO A 245 23.75 20.65 -31.23
C PRO A 245 24.47 21.43 -30.12
N SER A 246 25.81 21.43 -30.19
CA SER A 246 26.73 22.13 -29.28
C SER A 246 26.56 23.65 -29.33
N GLY A 247 26.53 24.28 -28.15
CA GLY A 247 26.59 25.74 -28.01
C GLY A 247 27.15 26.17 -26.65
N VAL A 248 28.47 26.27 -26.58
CA VAL A 248 29.35 27.18 -25.78
C VAL A 248 28.96 27.57 -24.34
N LEU A 249 29.88 27.24 -23.43
CA LEU A 249 29.99 27.64 -22.02
C LEU A 249 30.20 29.15 -21.83
N GLY A 250 29.52 29.74 -20.85
CA GLY A 250 29.82 31.03 -20.24
C GLY A 250 29.39 31.06 -18.76
N PRO A 251 30.16 31.64 -17.83
CA PRO A 251 29.96 31.47 -16.39
C PRO A 251 28.93 32.45 -15.80
N ALA A 252 28.34 32.02 -14.67
CA ALA A 252 27.32 32.72 -13.87
C ALA A 252 27.72 34.14 -13.43
N PRO A 253 26.71 34.96 -13.05
CA PRO A 253 26.73 35.45 -11.68
C PRO A 253 25.36 35.51 -10.98
N TYR A 254 25.43 35.22 -9.68
CA TYR A 254 24.62 35.62 -8.52
C TYR A 254 23.42 36.57 -8.73
N GLY A 255 22.30 36.26 -8.07
CA GLY A 255 21.24 37.26 -7.87
C GLY A 255 19.95 36.78 -7.21
N THR A 256 19.92 36.87 -5.88
CA THR A 256 18.75 37.21 -5.04
C THR A 256 17.43 36.44 -5.22
N ARG A 257 17.22 35.54 -4.25
CA ARG A 257 15.94 35.11 -3.68
C ARG A 257 15.07 36.33 -3.30
N ASN A 258 13.88 36.44 -3.87
CA ASN A 258 12.79 37.22 -3.29
C ASN A 258 11.51 36.37 -3.27
N THR A 259 11.14 35.94 -2.07
CA THR A 259 9.87 35.30 -1.74
C THR A 259 8.82 36.39 -1.57
N ALA A 260 7.74 36.33 -2.33
CA ALA A 260 6.54 37.16 -2.12
C ALA A 260 5.28 36.26 -2.14
N PRO A 261 4.21 36.68 -1.46
CA PRO A 261 3.37 35.81 -0.66
C PRO A 261 2.13 35.30 -1.41
N TYR A 262 1.70 34.08 -1.09
CA TYR A 262 0.44 33.52 -1.55
C TYR A 262 -0.77 34.29 -0.97
N PRO A 263 -1.81 34.58 -1.78
CA PRO A 263 -3.13 34.94 -1.25
C PRO A 263 -3.91 33.69 -0.79
N PRO A 264 -4.88 33.84 0.14
CA PRO A 264 -5.45 32.74 0.90
C PRO A 264 -6.41 31.87 0.08
N THR A 265 -6.38 30.58 0.36
CA THR A 265 -7.27 29.56 -0.18
C THR A 265 -8.70 29.78 0.29
N ALA A 266 -9.62 30.03 -0.65
CA ALA A 266 -11.05 29.89 -0.41
C ALA A 266 -11.38 28.40 -0.24
N GLY A 267 -11.75 28.01 0.98
CA GLY A 267 -12.10 26.64 1.34
C GLY A 267 -13.40 26.21 0.67
N TYR A 268 -13.31 25.24 -0.23
CA TYR A 268 -14.45 24.41 -0.59
C TYR A 268 -14.52 23.24 0.41
N GLY A 269 -15.33 23.44 1.44
CA GLY A 269 -15.76 22.37 2.34
C GLY A 269 -16.69 21.41 1.58
N MET A 270 -16.33 20.13 1.58
CA MET A 270 -17.23 19.04 1.18
C MET A 270 -18.35 18.88 2.22
N PRO A 271 -19.60 18.62 1.82
CA PRO A 271 -20.70 18.40 2.75
C PRO A 271 -20.60 17.01 3.40
N GLN A 272 -20.79 16.97 4.73
CA GLN A 272 -20.85 15.75 5.54
C GLN A 272 -22.14 14.96 5.29
N PRO A 273 -22.11 13.60 5.27
CA PRO A 273 -23.32 12.78 5.23
C PRO A 273 -24.01 12.72 6.60
N SER A 274 -25.31 12.99 6.59
CA SER A 274 -26.22 12.87 7.73
C SER A 274 -26.40 11.41 8.17
N TYR A 275 -26.07 11.11 9.42
CA TYR A 275 -26.50 9.88 10.09
C TYR A 275 -27.93 10.07 10.63
N ASN A 276 -28.89 9.31 10.09
CA ASN A 276 -30.21 9.14 10.69
C ASN A 276 -30.11 8.20 11.89
N ARG A 277 -30.73 8.61 13.01
CA ARG A 277 -31.20 7.74 14.08
C ARG A 277 -32.62 8.14 14.43
#